data_AF-A0A482IZ89-F1
#
_entry.id   AF-A0A482IZ89-F1
#
_cell.length_a   1.000
_cell.length_b   1.000
_cell.length_c   1.000
_cell.angle_alpha   90.00
_cell.angle_beta   90.00
_cell.angle_gamma   90.00
#
_symmetry.space_group_name_H-M   'P 1'
#
loop_
_entity.id
_entity.type
_entity.pdbx_description
1 polymer ?
#
loop_
_entity_poly.entity_id
_entity_poly.type
_entity_poly.pdbx_seq_one_letter_code
_entity_poly.pdbx_strand_id
1 'polypeptide(L)'
;MAAMPAPVIRIDLSPPYRVAGQSARHQSVWLLARIWLAATRDQDDLRSAEVRARFADATDVRMIVSRAFADFARWQVPVGWGADKDVDVSGLRTAGRSKGPFWMPTATAQRLRFIVNGKALGVAGVARWLGKSVTGDAAASPVTAGNDGGLRYVMRDMDFWRHLTQAMRGAQDGFAGTLEAGVAESFRAAQRSAADDFQHALSLLKESLAWRRSDRLDRSRAALQRFQRLVARGGVNAALPTFAAMVHVVRAWEHYARADLSSALAELTRLTADAELRPVVRYNPRVRFETLNLDALVHKSLALRPDATQTTDTPTRRVAACRALESFSSALQAAYEADSVDAVQHAAANIGWSLWLFWRQGLVDEARTLSAGDVQRQAMRWLGLSEWICDRFGVGGGSAWNTVFLLRIARGDIADEPPISLRAFRARRPLSVAEAIDALRPFHAPFAPAKGFVRWSSVAAFALEEHDAGHVRYNALQLANLLLESVWYLAHEQGDSMQAYSTMERLVAQIAVLRPGERGFFHAEIRAFPPELRTAASHAGPRRQRAGIAPA
;
A
#
# COMPACT_ATOMS: atom_id res chain seq x y z
N MET A 1 -41.58 38.58 -36.09
CA MET A 1 -42.44 37.41 -35.76
C MET A 1 -42.06 36.94 -34.37
N ALA A 2 -42.94 37.10 -33.37
CA ALA A 2 -42.69 36.58 -32.03
C ALA A 2 -42.63 35.04 -32.10
N ALA A 3 -41.50 34.45 -31.71
CA ALA A 3 -41.33 33.01 -31.68
C ALA A 3 -42.36 32.40 -30.71
N MET A 4 -43.24 31.54 -31.23
CA MET A 4 -44.14 30.72 -30.42
C MET A 4 -43.35 30.01 -29.32
N PRO A 5 -43.78 30.04 -28.04
CA PRO A 5 -43.08 29.33 -26.98
C PRO A 5 -43.07 27.83 -27.29
N ALA A 6 -41.88 27.24 -27.31
CA ALA A 6 -41.70 25.82 -27.59
C ALA A 6 -42.53 24.96 -26.61
N PRO A 7 -43.13 23.85 -27.07
CA PRO A 7 -44.07 23.07 -26.27
C PRO A 7 -43.40 22.47 -25.02
N VAL A 8 -44.16 22.46 -23.93
CA VAL A 8 -43.79 21.85 -22.64
C VAL A 8 -43.79 20.33 -22.76
N ILE A 9 -42.73 19.68 -22.28
CA ILE A 9 -42.58 18.23 -22.29
C ILE A 9 -42.81 17.70 -20.86
N ARG A 10 -43.87 16.93 -20.68
CA ARG A 10 -44.20 16.28 -19.40
C ARG A 10 -43.45 14.96 -19.27
N ILE A 11 -42.78 14.76 -18.13
CA ILE A 11 -42.00 13.56 -17.81
C ILE A 11 -42.60 12.94 -16.54
N ASP A 12 -43.20 11.76 -16.69
CA ASP A 12 -43.74 10.98 -15.56
C ASP A 12 -42.66 10.04 -15.02
N LEU A 13 -42.29 10.27 -13.78
CA LEU A 13 -41.27 9.53 -13.03
C LEU A 13 -41.86 8.34 -12.26
N SER A 14 -43.16 8.06 -12.42
CA SER A 14 -43.85 6.91 -11.82
C SER A 14 -43.89 5.75 -12.83
N PRO A 15 -43.67 4.49 -12.41
CA PRO A 15 -43.90 3.35 -13.28
C PRO A 15 -45.38 3.27 -13.71
N PRO A 16 -45.69 3.06 -15.01
CA PRO A 16 -44.75 3.01 -16.13
C PRO A 16 -44.26 4.40 -16.55
N TYR A 17 -42.94 4.58 -16.65
CA TYR A 17 -42.33 5.87 -16.97
C TYR A 17 -42.76 6.39 -18.34
N ARG A 18 -43.05 7.69 -18.44
CA ARG A 18 -43.49 8.31 -19.70
C ARG A 18 -42.83 9.64 -19.97
N VAL A 19 -42.59 9.94 -21.25
CA VAL A 19 -42.14 11.25 -21.74
C VAL A 19 -43.09 11.70 -22.85
N ALA A 20 -43.75 12.85 -22.67
CA ALA A 20 -44.80 13.35 -23.55
C ALA A 20 -45.89 12.30 -23.87
N GLY A 21 -46.25 11.48 -22.88
CA GLY A 21 -47.25 10.41 -23.02
C GLY A 21 -46.72 9.08 -23.58
N GLN A 22 -45.51 9.07 -24.17
CA GLN A 22 -44.87 7.87 -24.72
C GLN A 22 -44.17 7.04 -23.65
N SER A 23 -44.17 5.71 -23.79
CA SER A 23 -43.46 4.80 -22.88
C SER A 23 -41.94 5.04 -22.92
N ALA A 24 -41.33 5.11 -21.75
CA ALA A 24 -39.92 5.45 -21.57
C ALA A 24 -39.19 4.43 -20.69
N ARG A 25 -37.91 4.21 -20.99
CA ARG A 25 -37.03 3.36 -20.18
C ARG A 25 -36.58 4.12 -18.94
N HIS A 26 -36.54 3.44 -17.81
CA HIS A 26 -36.07 4.01 -16.54
C HIS A 26 -34.68 4.67 -16.68
N GLN A 27 -33.73 4.01 -17.35
CA GLN A 27 -32.35 4.52 -17.49
C GLN A 27 -32.31 5.84 -18.25
N SER A 28 -33.09 5.96 -19.33
CA SER A 28 -33.17 7.18 -20.14
C SER A 28 -33.84 8.32 -19.36
N VAL A 29 -34.92 8.03 -18.62
CA VAL A 29 -35.61 9.01 -17.78
C VAL A 29 -34.73 9.46 -16.61
N TRP A 30 -33.99 8.53 -15.99
CA TRP A 30 -33.03 8.84 -14.93
C TRP A 30 -31.92 9.76 -15.45
N LEU A 31 -31.32 9.43 -16.61
CA LEU A 31 -30.26 10.25 -17.19
C LEU A 31 -30.77 11.64 -17.55
N LEU A 32 -31.97 11.74 -18.13
CA LEU A 32 -32.59 13.03 -18.44
C LEU A 32 -32.84 13.87 -17.19
N ALA A 33 -33.40 13.27 -16.14
CA ALA A 33 -33.66 13.95 -14.87
C ALA A 33 -32.37 14.42 -14.19
N ARG A 34 -31.28 13.64 -14.27
CA ARG A 34 -29.98 14.01 -13.68
C ARG A 34 -29.29 15.14 -14.45
N ILE A 35 -29.35 15.13 -15.78
CA ILE A 35 -28.83 16.20 -16.64
C ILE A 35 -29.63 17.49 -16.43
N TRP A 36 -30.96 17.38 -16.39
CA TRP A 36 -31.82 18.53 -16.06
C TRP A 36 -31.51 19.10 -14.68
N LEU A 37 -31.31 18.25 -13.67
CA LEU A 37 -30.95 18.70 -12.33
C LEU A 37 -29.57 19.38 -12.32
N ALA A 38 -28.59 18.86 -13.07
CA ALA A 38 -27.27 19.48 -13.20
C ALA A 38 -27.39 20.89 -13.82
N ALA A 39 -28.15 21.03 -14.92
CA ALA A 39 -28.35 22.30 -15.60
C ALA A 39 -29.17 23.32 -14.78
N THR A 40 -30.18 22.87 -14.01
CA THR A 40 -31.13 23.77 -13.33
C THR A 40 -30.76 24.10 -11.88
N ARG A 41 -30.11 23.19 -11.16
CA ARG A 41 -29.72 23.38 -9.76
C ARG A 41 -28.23 23.64 -9.63
N ASP A 42 -27.42 22.79 -10.27
CA ASP A 42 -25.98 22.77 -10.06
C ASP A 42 -25.26 23.79 -10.99
N GLN A 43 -25.95 24.31 -12.01
CA GLN A 43 -25.41 25.12 -13.11
C GLN A 43 -24.13 24.51 -13.73
N ASP A 44 -24.09 23.17 -13.76
CA ASP A 44 -22.93 22.39 -14.17
C ASP A 44 -23.35 21.28 -15.15
N ASP A 45 -22.38 20.64 -15.77
CA ASP A 45 -22.58 19.50 -16.65
C ASP A 45 -22.56 18.18 -15.86
N LEU A 46 -23.34 17.21 -16.31
CA LEU A 46 -23.28 15.88 -15.74
C LEU A 46 -21.99 15.16 -16.17
N ARG A 47 -21.14 14.80 -15.21
CA ARG A 47 -19.89 14.09 -15.50
C ARG A 47 -20.13 12.61 -15.81
N SER A 48 -19.34 12.07 -16.72
CA SER A 48 -19.42 10.66 -17.13
C SER A 48 -19.13 9.68 -15.99
N ALA A 49 -18.28 10.09 -15.04
CA ALA A 49 -18.01 9.34 -13.83
C ALA A 49 -19.28 9.08 -13.00
N GLU A 50 -20.19 10.06 -12.92
CA GLU A 50 -21.44 9.92 -12.17
C GLU A 50 -22.42 8.95 -12.83
N VAL A 51 -22.44 8.94 -14.17
CA VAL A 51 -23.24 7.98 -14.94
C VAL A 51 -22.68 6.57 -14.79
N ARG A 52 -21.35 6.41 -14.83
CA ARG A 52 -20.69 5.13 -14.58
C ARG A 52 -20.94 4.61 -13.16
N ALA A 53 -20.85 5.47 -12.16
CA ALA A 53 -21.13 5.11 -10.77
C ALA A 53 -22.59 4.66 -10.58
N ARG A 54 -23.55 5.33 -11.23
CA ARG A 54 -24.97 4.97 -11.15
C ARG A 54 -25.29 3.60 -11.75
N PHE A 55 -24.60 3.23 -12.82
CA PHE A 55 -24.81 2.00 -13.58
C PHE A 55 -23.61 1.06 -13.47
N ALA A 56 -22.97 0.99 -12.29
CA ALA A 56 -21.77 0.19 -12.07
C ALA A 56 -21.96 -1.30 -12.38
N ASP A 57 -23.17 -1.84 -12.17
CA ASP A 57 -23.52 -3.24 -12.44
C ASP A 57 -23.87 -3.52 -13.91
N ALA A 58 -23.86 -2.49 -14.79
CA ALA A 58 -24.18 -2.68 -16.20
C ALA A 58 -22.97 -3.20 -16.98
N THR A 59 -23.18 -4.28 -17.75
CA THR A 59 -22.15 -4.87 -18.62
C THR A 59 -21.60 -3.88 -19.65
N ASP A 60 -22.40 -2.90 -20.08
CA ASP A 60 -21.97 -1.83 -21.00
C ASP A 60 -22.73 -0.50 -20.76
N VAL A 61 -22.10 0.41 -20.00
CA VAL A 61 -22.62 1.76 -19.76
C VAL A 61 -22.68 2.61 -21.04
N ARG A 62 -21.79 2.37 -22.01
CA ARG A 62 -21.79 3.09 -23.29
C ARG A 62 -23.05 2.77 -24.10
N MET A 63 -23.53 1.53 -24.08
CA MET A 63 -24.82 1.19 -24.69
C MET A 63 -26.00 1.87 -23.99
N ILE A 64 -25.99 1.99 -22.67
CA ILE A 64 -27.03 2.69 -21.91
C ILE A 64 -27.10 4.16 -22.34
N VAL A 65 -25.95 4.84 -22.40
CA VAL A 65 -25.89 6.24 -22.82
C VAL A 65 -26.34 6.40 -24.28
N SER A 66 -25.84 5.58 -25.20
CA SER A 66 -26.24 5.64 -26.61
C SER A 66 -27.75 5.47 -26.80
N ARG A 67 -28.36 4.53 -26.07
CA ARG A 67 -29.81 4.28 -26.09
C ARG A 67 -30.61 5.43 -25.49
N ALA A 68 -30.13 6.03 -24.40
CA ALA A 68 -30.76 7.20 -23.80
C ALA A 68 -30.74 8.41 -24.74
N PHE A 69 -29.63 8.65 -25.45
CA PHE A 69 -29.57 9.73 -26.44
C PHE A 69 -30.45 9.48 -27.68
N ALA A 70 -30.65 8.22 -28.09
CA ALA A 70 -31.66 7.89 -29.10
C ALA A 70 -33.09 8.19 -28.61
N ASP A 71 -33.37 7.92 -27.33
CA ASP A 71 -34.64 8.31 -26.71
C ASP A 71 -34.80 9.83 -26.64
N PHE A 72 -33.77 10.59 -26.28
CA PHE A 72 -33.82 12.05 -26.22
C PHE A 72 -34.12 12.67 -27.58
N ALA A 73 -33.49 12.16 -28.64
CA ALA A 73 -33.76 12.56 -30.01
C ALA A 73 -35.22 12.27 -30.40
N ARG A 74 -35.73 11.07 -30.07
CA ARG A 74 -37.14 10.69 -30.31
C ARG A 74 -38.12 11.58 -29.55
N TRP A 75 -37.77 12.01 -28.34
CA TRP A 75 -38.58 12.92 -27.52
C TRP A 75 -38.39 14.39 -27.89
N GLN A 76 -37.54 14.71 -28.88
CA GLN A 76 -37.19 16.07 -29.26
C GLN A 76 -36.68 16.91 -28.10
N VAL A 77 -35.84 16.29 -27.25
CA VAL A 77 -35.16 16.92 -26.11
C VAL A 77 -33.68 17.10 -26.47
N PRO A 78 -33.23 18.32 -26.83
CA PRO A 78 -31.83 18.58 -27.14
C PRO A 78 -30.95 18.41 -25.88
N VAL A 79 -30.03 17.45 -25.94
CA VAL A 79 -29.02 17.19 -24.90
C VAL A 79 -27.68 17.07 -25.61
N GLY A 80 -26.69 17.82 -25.16
CA GLY A 80 -25.34 17.82 -25.71
C GLY A 80 -24.37 16.95 -24.92
N TRP A 81 -23.20 16.71 -25.51
CA TRP A 81 -22.08 16.00 -24.89
C TRP A 81 -20.74 16.57 -25.31
N GLY A 82 -19.73 16.41 -24.47
CA GLY A 82 -18.38 16.94 -24.71
C GLY A 82 -18.21 18.37 -24.22
N ALA A 83 -16.99 18.89 -24.37
CA ALA A 83 -16.60 20.21 -23.84
C ALA A 83 -17.05 21.39 -24.73
N ASP A 84 -17.36 21.13 -26.00
CA ASP A 84 -17.78 22.17 -26.94
C ASP A 84 -19.30 22.40 -26.82
N LYS A 85 -19.67 23.55 -26.27
CA LYS A 85 -21.06 23.99 -26.04
C LYS A 85 -21.52 25.04 -27.04
N ASP A 86 -20.61 25.54 -27.86
CA ASP A 86 -20.88 26.60 -28.83
C ASP A 86 -21.46 26.02 -30.13
N VAL A 87 -21.31 24.71 -30.34
CA VAL A 87 -21.93 23.96 -31.43
C VAL A 87 -23.34 23.54 -31.06
N ASP A 88 -24.29 23.75 -31.98
CA ASP A 88 -25.66 23.27 -31.80
C ASP A 88 -25.70 21.75 -31.61
N VAL A 89 -26.62 21.26 -30.78
CA VAL A 89 -26.73 19.84 -30.43
C VAL A 89 -26.87 18.94 -31.67
N SER A 90 -27.51 19.44 -32.74
CA SER A 90 -27.65 18.71 -34.01
C SER A 90 -26.33 18.52 -34.76
N GLY A 91 -25.32 19.37 -34.51
CA GLY A 91 -24.00 19.33 -35.13
C GLY A 91 -22.96 18.48 -34.40
N LEU A 92 -23.29 17.93 -33.22
CA LEU A 92 -22.35 17.13 -32.43
C LEU A 92 -22.09 15.75 -33.06
N ARG A 93 -20.80 15.41 -33.21
CA ARG A 93 -20.39 14.09 -33.73
C ARG A 93 -20.78 12.98 -32.77
N THR A 94 -21.43 11.95 -33.30
CA THR A 94 -21.90 10.79 -32.52
C THR A 94 -20.76 9.96 -31.92
N ALA A 95 -19.57 10.02 -32.53
CA ALA A 95 -18.35 9.40 -32.05
C ALA A 95 -17.93 10.01 -30.69
N GLY A 96 -17.76 9.16 -29.67
CA GLY A 96 -17.37 9.62 -28.33
C GLY A 96 -18.52 10.12 -27.45
N ARG A 97 -19.78 10.04 -27.89
CA ARG A 97 -20.96 10.44 -27.11
C ARG A 97 -21.00 9.90 -25.68
N SER A 98 -20.56 8.67 -25.46
CA SER A 98 -20.54 8.05 -24.13
C SER A 98 -19.48 8.60 -23.18
N LYS A 99 -18.56 9.45 -23.65
CA LYS A 99 -17.46 10.00 -22.86
C LYS A 99 -17.84 11.24 -22.06
N GLY A 100 -19.01 11.86 -22.36
CA GLY A 100 -19.48 13.10 -21.73
C GLY A 100 -18.44 14.23 -21.76
N PRO A 101 -18.54 15.24 -20.88
CA PRO A 101 -19.66 15.52 -19.97
C PRO A 101 -20.98 15.72 -20.72
N PHE A 102 -22.12 15.63 -20.06
CA PHE A 102 -23.45 15.78 -20.66
C PHE A 102 -24.13 17.05 -20.19
N TRP A 103 -24.61 17.86 -21.12
CA TRP A 103 -25.16 19.18 -20.84
C TRP A 103 -26.50 19.40 -21.53
N MET A 104 -27.25 20.39 -21.07
CA MET A 104 -28.58 20.71 -21.59
C MET A 104 -28.70 22.23 -21.79
N PRO A 105 -29.13 22.69 -22.98
CA PRO A 105 -29.43 24.11 -23.19
C PRO A 105 -30.49 24.62 -22.21
N THR A 106 -30.34 25.85 -21.73
CA THR A 106 -31.30 26.49 -20.81
C THR A 106 -32.73 26.50 -21.37
N ALA A 107 -32.88 26.79 -22.67
CA ALA A 107 -34.17 26.75 -23.36
C ALA A 107 -34.81 25.35 -23.35
N THR A 108 -34.01 24.29 -23.42
CA THR A 108 -34.49 22.91 -23.27
C THR A 108 -34.93 22.63 -21.84
N ALA A 109 -34.12 23.02 -20.85
CA ALA A 109 -34.42 22.78 -19.45
C ALA A 109 -35.74 23.45 -19.01
N GLN A 110 -36.04 24.64 -19.53
CA GLN A 110 -37.27 25.38 -19.27
C GLN A 110 -38.54 24.70 -19.84
N ARG A 111 -38.41 23.80 -20.81
CA ARG A 111 -39.54 23.05 -21.40
C ARG A 111 -39.92 21.81 -20.60
N LEU A 112 -39.02 21.28 -19.77
CA LEU A 112 -39.25 20.02 -19.06
C LEU A 112 -40.09 20.23 -17.79
N ARG A 113 -41.10 19.39 -17.57
CA ARG A 113 -41.90 19.35 -16.33
C ARG A 113 -41.97 17.91 -15.82
N PHE A 114 -41.45 17.68 -14.62
CA PHE A 114 -41.42 16.36 -14.01
C PHE A 114 -42.67 16.16 -13.14
N ILE A 115 -43.23 14.96 -13.14
CA ILE A 115 -44.45 14.59 -12.43
C ILE A 115 -44.23 13.23 -11.76
N VAL A 116 -44.75 13.04 -10.55
CA VAL A 116 -44.89 11.73 -9.89
C VAL A 116 -46.33 11.57 -9.42
N ASN A 117 -46.98 10.47 -9.77
CA ASN A 117 -48.36 10.14 -9.44
C ASN A 117 -49.32 11.32 -9.69
N GLY A 118 -49.19 11.96 -10.86
CA GLY A 118 -50.01 13.12 -11.25
C GLY A 118 -49.63 14.45 -10.60
N LYS A 119 -48.67 14.49 -9.66
CA LYS A 119 -48.22 15.73 -8.98
C LYS A 119 -46.94 16.28 -9.60
N ALA A 120 -46.93 17.57 -9.95
CA ALA A 120 -45.75 18.24 -10.47
C ALA A 120 -44.62 18.25 -9.43
N LEU A 121 -43.40 17.94 -9.87
CA LEU A 121 -42.19 18.00 -9.07
C LEU A 121 -41.37 19.23 -9.43
N GLY A 122 -41.03 20.02 -8.41
CA GLY A 122 -39.94 20.99 -8.49
C GLY A 122 -38.56 20.34 -8.39
N VAL A 123 -37.51 21.16 -8.47
CA VAL A 123 -36.09 20.76 -8.40
C VAL A 123 -35.81 19.82 -7.22
N ALA A 124 -36.30 20.15 -6.01
CA ALA A 124 -36.12 19.33 -4.82
C ALA A 124 -36.81 17.96 -4.91
N GLY A 125 -37.98 17.90 -5.55
CA GLY A 125 -38.73 16.65 -5.76
C GLY A 125 -38.02 15.71 -6.72
N VAL A 126 -37.48 16.24 -7.83
CA VAL A 126 -36.68 15.47 -8.79
C VAL A 126 -35.39 14.98 -8.13
N ALA A 127 -34.73 15.80 -7.32
CA ALA A 127 -33.55 15.39 -6.56
C ALA A 127 -33.86 14.22 -5.61
N ARG A 128 -34.98 14.28 -4.88
CA ARG A 128 -35.44 13.19 -4.00
C ARG A 128 -35.69 11.90 -4.78
N TRP A 129 -36.36 11.99 -5.92
CA TRP A 129 -36.62 10.84 -6.78
C TRP A 129 -35.33 10.19 -7.31
N LEU A 130 -34.29 11.00 -7.59
CA LEU A 130 -32.96 10.51 -7.95
C LEU A 130 -32.20 9.85 -6.78
N GLY A 131 -32.79 9.77 -5.57
CA GLY A 131 -32.14 9.23 -4.37
C GLY A 131 -31.25 10.24 -3.65
N LYS A 132 -31.31 11.54 -4.01
CA LYS A 132 -30.62 12.61 -3.25
C LYS A 132 -31.55 13.09 -2.13
N SER A 133 -31.23 12.80 -0.87
CA SER A 133 -32.04 13.23 0.29
C SER A 133 -32.28 14.75 0.29
N VAL A 134 -33.53 15.14 0.59
CA VAL A 134 -33.95 16.55 0.82
C VAL A 134 -33.85 16.91 2.31
N THR A 135 -33.13 16.14 3.11
CA THR A 135 -32.52 16.63 4.36
C THR A 135 -31.24 17.36 3.99
N GLY A 136 -31.46 18.51 3.40
CA GLY A 136 -30.48 19.46 2.92
C GLY A 136 -31.28 20.72 2.66
N ASP A 137 -31.93 21.21 3.72
CA ASP A 137 -32.40 22.58 3.75
C ASP A 137 -31.25 23.46 3.27
N ALA A 138 -31.63 24.37 2.39
CA ALA A 138 -30.89 25.54 1.99
C ALA A 138 -29.75 25.90 2.94
N ALA A 139 -28.54 25.41 2.62
CA ALA A 139 -27.51 26.39 2.36
C ALA A 139 -28.00 27.17 1.14
N ALA A 140 -28.75 28.24 1.41
CA ALA A 140 -28.78 29.38 0.51
C ALA A 140 -27.35 29.58 0.02
N SER A 141 -27.16 30.00 -1.24
CA SER A 141 -25.90 30.65 -1.57
C SER A 141 -25.65 31.69 -0.49
N PRO A 142 -24.55 31.58 0.28
CA PRO A 142 -24.11 32.73 1.00
C PRO A 142 -23.48 33.63 -0.05
N VAL A 143 -24.33 34.37 -0.76
CA VAL A 143 -23.87 35.65 -1.27
C VAL A 143 -23.64 36.60 -0.08
N THR A 144 -24.03 36.22 1.15
CA THR A 144 -23.68 36.90 2.41
C THR A 144 -23.69 36.01 3.68
N ALA A 145 -23.07 34.82 3.70
CA ALA A 145 -22.73 34.10 4.95
C ALA A 145 -21.43 33.29 4.80
N GLY A 146 -20.30 33.93 5.07
CA GLY A 146 -18.96 33.41 4.77
C GLY A 146 -18.65 32.04 5.38
N ASN A 147 -17.73 31.30 4.74
CA ASN A 147 -16.81 30.35 5.38
C ASN A 147 -17.35 29.24 6.32
N ASP A 148 -18.66 29.01 6.45
CA ASP A 148 -19.17 28.31 7.64
C ASP A 148 -19.15 26.77 7.57
N GLY A 149 -19.05 26.16 6.38
CA GLY A 149 -18.91 24.69 6.26
C GLY A 149 -17.55 24.18 6.75
N GLY A 150 -16.48 24.90 6.39
CA GLY A 150 -15.13 24.68 6.92
C GLY A 150 -15.04 25.09 8.38
N LEU A 151 -15.63 26.23 8.76
CA LEU A 151 -15.66 26.68 10.16
C LEU A 151 -16.39 25.66 11.06
N ARG A 152 -17.58 25.18 10.67
CA ARG A 152 -18.30 24.13 11.38
C ARG A 152 -17.58 22.79 11.40
N TYR A 153 -16.73 22.48 10.41
CA TYR A 153 -15.88 21.29 10.46
C TYR A 153 -14.74 21.47 11.48
N VAL A 154 -14.08 22.62 11.49
CA VAL A 154 -12.98 22.96 12.41
C VAL A 154 -13.46 23.16 13.85
N MET A 155 -14.69 23.63 14.06
CA MET A 155 -15.31 23.80 15.37
C MET A 155 -15.88 22.50 15.97
N ARG A 156 -15.77 21.35 15.28
CA ARG A 156 -16.14 20.04 15.84
C ARG A 156 -15.12 19.57 16.87
N ASP A 157 -15.54 18.61 17.68
CA ASP A 157 -14.62 17.88 18.55
C ASP A 157 -13.49 17.22 17.73
N MET A 158 -12.27 17.30 18.28
CA MET A 158 -11.04 16.80 17.66
C MET A 158 -10.77 15.32 17.98
N ASP A 159 -11.68 14.63 18.67
CA ASP A 159 -11.58 13.24 19.09
C ASP A 159 -11.16 12.30 17.96
N PHE A 160 -11.76 12.41 16.77
CA PHE A 160 -11.37 11.59 15.62
C PHE A 160 -9.88 11.75 15.28
N TRP A 161 -9.45 13.00 15.15
CA TRP A 161 -8.07 13.32 14.78
C TRP A 161 -7.08 12.94 15.89
N ARG A 162 -7.47 13.11 17.16
CA ARG A 162 -6.69 12.64 18.31
C ARG A 162 -6.51 11.12 18.27
N HIS A 163 -7.59 10.36 18.19
CA HIS A 163 -7.55 8.90 18.17
C HIS A 163 -6.80 8.36 16.95
N LEU A 164 -7.02 8.93 15.76
CA LEU A 164 -6.32 8.50 14.55
C LEU A 164 -4.82 8.79 14.64
N THR A 165 -4.43 9.97 15.14
CA THR A 165 -3.01 10.34 15.31
C THR A 165 -2.34 9.42 16.32
N GLN A 166 -2.99 9.14 17.45
CA GLN A 166 -2.51 8.17 18.44
C GLN A 166 -2.36 6.77 17.84
N ALA A 167 -3.35 6.30 17.07
CA ALA A 167 -3.29 5.00 16.40
C ALA A 167 -2.14 4.92 15.39
N MET A 168 -1.93 6.00 14.60
CA MET A 168 -0.84 6.10 13.64
C MET A 168 0.53 6.11 14.33
N ARG A 169 0.68 6.85 15.44
CA ARG A 169 1.92 6.88 16.21
C ARG A 169 2.22 5.53 16.85
N GLY A 170 1.23 4.92 17.50
CA GLY A 170 1.37 3.57 18.07
C GLY A 170 1.71 2.52 17.01
N ALA A 171 1.20 2.64 15.78
CA ALA A 171 1.57 1.76 14.68
C ALA A 171 3.01 2.00 14.16
N GLN A 172 3.58 3.20 14.33
CA GLN A 172 4.94 3.54 13.93
C GLN A 172 5.99 3.12 14.97
N ASP A 173 5.68 3.29 16.26
CA ASP A 173 6.57 2.93 17.36
C ASP A 173 6.76 1.42 17.52
N GLY A 174 5.92 0.62 16.85
CA GLY A 174 5.90 -0.82 16.98
C GLY A 174 5.07 -1.29 18.17
N PHE A 175 4.72 -2.57 18.16
CA PHE A 175 3.89 -3.18 19.18
C PHE A 175 4.77 -3.63 20.34
N ALA A 176 5.19 -2.72 21.23
CA ALA A 176 5.74 -3.13 22.53
C ALA A 176 4.69 -4.06 23.20
N GLY A 177 5.12 -5.17 23.79
CA GLY A 177 4.36 -6.43 23.96
C GLY A 177 2.95 -6.40 24.58
N THR A 178 2.45 -5.25 25.03
CA THR A 178 1.12 -4.98 25.60
C THR A 178 0.21 -4.08 24.72
N LEU A 179 0.70 -3.56 23.57
CA LEU A 179 0.01 -2.55 22.75
C LEU A 179 -0.83 -3.07 21.56
N GLU A 180 -0.87 -4.38 21.25
CA GLU A 180 -1.78 -4.86 20.18
C GLU A 180 -3.25 -4.53 20.47
N ALA A 181 -3.65 -4.61 21.75
CA ALA A 181 -4.96 -4.18 22.20
C ALA A 181 -5.12 -2.67 22.07
N GLY A 182 -4.12 -1.88 22.48
CA GLY A 182 -4.15 -0.41 22.46
C GLY A 182 -4.19 0.21 21.05
N VAL A 183 -3.42 -0.30 20.09
CA VAL A 183 -3.46 0.18 18.69
C VAL A 183 -4.78 -0.22 18.03
N ALA A 184 -5.24 -1.46 18.24
CA ALA A 184 -6.54 -1.89 17.75
C ALA A 184 -7.67 -1.06 18.35
N GLU A 185 -7.61 -0.78 19.65
CA GLU A 185 -8.56 0.05 20.38
C GLU A 185 -8.52 1.50 19.89
N SER A 186 -7.35 2.06 19.63
CA SER A 186 -7.20 3.42 19.08
C SER A 186 -7.80 3.54 17.68
N PHE A 187 -7.58 2.55 16.79
CA PHE A 187 -8.26 2.52 15.49
C PHE A 187 -9.78 2.35 15.63
N ARG A 188 -10.26 1.53 16.57
CA ARG A 188 -11.70 1.41 16.85
C ARG A 188 -12.27 2.70 17.43
N ALA A 189 -11.54 3.40 18.30
CA ALA A 189 -11.94 4.69 18.85
C ALA A 189 -12.04 5.74 17.75
N ALA A 190 -11.05 5.81 16.84
CA ALA A 190 -11.12 6.66 15.66
C ALA A 190 -12.33 6.31 14.79
N GLN A 191 -12.62 5.03 14.57
CA GLN A 191 -13.80 4.60 13.82
C GLN A 191 -15.12 5.02 14.50
N ARG A 192 -15.21 4.97 15.84
CA ARG A 192 -16.40 5.43 16.58
C ARG A 192 -16.57 6.95 16.55
N SER A 193 -15.47 7.70 16.52
CA SER A 193 -15.47 9.17 16.49
C SER A 193 -15.60 9.74 15.08
N ALA A 194 -15.58 8.91 14.02
CA ALA A 194 -15.67 9.38 12.65
C ALA A 194 -17.05 10.00 12.36
N ALA A 195 -17.04 11.22 11.83
CA ALA A 195 -18.22 12.03 11.56
C ALA A 195 -18.67 11.98 10.09
N ASP A 196 -17.85 11.43 9.21
CA ASP A 196 -18.14 11.30 7.79
C ASP A 196 -17.46 10.06 7.17
N ASP A 197 -17.88 9.72 5.95
CA ASP A 197 -17.38 8.56 5.22
C ASP A 197 -15.89 8.70 4.84
N PHE A 198 -15.36 9.93 4.72
CA PHE A 198 -13.94 10.15 4.49
C PHE A 198 -13.11 9.73 5.70
N GLN A 199 -13.50 10.16 6.91
CA GLN A 199 -12.86 9.80 8.17
C GLN A 199 -12.94 8.28 8.43
N HIS A 200 -14.10 7.68 8.16
CA HIS A 200 -14.24 6.21 8.22
C HIS A 200 -13.32 5.50 7.23
N ALA A 201 -13.30 5.94 5.97
CA ALA A 201 -12.44 5.38 4.93
C ALA A 201 -10.95 5.50 5.28
N LEU A 202 -10.53 6.68 5.75
CA LEU A 202 -9.17 6.96 6.17
C LEU A 202 -8.74 6.06 7.32
N SER A 203 -9.57 5.94 8.36
CA SER A 203 -9.26 5.12 9.54
C SER A 203 -9.11 3.63 9.18
N LEU A 204 -9.98 3.08 8.33
CA LEU A 204 -9.92 1.68 7.89
C LEU A 204 -8.70 1.40 7.01
N LEU A 205 -8.34 2.33 6.13
CA LEU A 205 -7.14 2.19 5.30
C LEU A 205 -5.86 2.25 6.15
N LYS A 206 -5.79 3.19 7.11
CA LYS A 206 -4.65 3.28 8.03
C LYS A 206 -4.55 2.06 8.93
N GLU A 207 -5.68 1.53 9.43
CA GLU A 207 -5.74 0.29 10.18
C GLU A 207 -5.18 -0.89 9.35
N SER A 208 -5.60 -1.02 8.09
CA SER A 208 -5.12 -2.08 7.20
C SER A 208 -3.60 -2.02 7.00
N LEU A 209 -3.06 -0.82 6.73
CA LEU A 209 -1.61 -0.61 6.56
C LEU A 209 -0.82 -0.91 7.85
N ALA A 210 -1.35 -0.55 9.01
CA ALA A 210 -0.74 -0.85 10.30
C ALA A 210 -0.64 -2.36 10.53
N TRP A 211 -1.74 -3.10 10.35
CA TRP A 211 -1.75 -4.56 10.54
C TRP A 211 -0.82 -5.30 9.58
N ARG A 212 -0.70 -4.81 8.35
CA ARG A 212 0.25 -5.33 7.37
C ARG A 212 1.69 -5.23 7.87
N ARG A 213 2.10 -4.06 8.40
CA ARG A 213 3.46 -3.84 8.92
C ARG A 213 3.80 -4.80 10.07
N SER A 214 2.80 -5.22 10.83
CA SER A 214 2.93 -6.20 11.93
C SER A 214 2.79 -7.66 11.51
N ASP A 215 2.77 -7.96 10.22
CA ASP A 215 2.55 -9.32 9.67
C ASP A 215 1.19 -9.95 10.07
N ARG A 216 0.20 -9.12 10.46
CA ARG A 216 -1.17 -9.55 10.78
C ARG A 216 -2.08 -9.44 9.55
N LEU A 217 -1.74 -10.21 8.51
CA LEU A 217 -2.37 -10.11 7.18
C LEU A 217 -3.90 -10.32 7.19
N ASP A 218 -4.42 -11.21 8.03
CA ASP A 218 -5.87 -11.43 8.12
C ASP A 218 -6.61 -10.22 8.68
N ARG A 219 -6.01 -9.50 9.65
CA ARG A 219 -6.57 -8.25 10.18
C ARG A 219 -6.50 -7.13 9.15
N SER A 220 -5.39 -7.04 8.41
CA SER A 220 -5.27 -6.11 7.26
C SER A 220 -6.42 -6.33 6.27
N ARG A 221 -6.65 -7.58 5.88
CA ARG A 221 -7.68 -7.94 4.91
C ARG A 221 -9.08 -7.63 5.41
N ALA A 222 -9.36 -7.93 6.68
CA ALA A 222 -10.65 -7.62 7.31
C ALA A 222 -10.94 -6.10 7.32
N ALA A 223 -9.94 -5.27 7.63
CA ALA A 223 -10.06 -3.81 7.55
C ALA A 223 -10.31 -3.34 6.11
N LEU A 224 -9.60 -3.91 5.14
CA LEU A 224 -9.78 -3.60 3.72
C LEU A 224 -11.17 -3.99 3.19
N GLN A 225 -11.72 -5.13 3.63
CA GLN A 225 -13.08 -5.55 3.28
C GLN A 225 -14.15 -4.62 3.88
N ARG A 226 -13.94 -4.11 5.10
CA ARG A 226 -14.80 -3.06 5.68
C ARG A 226 -14.74 -1.78 4.84
N PHE A 227 -13.54 -1.37 4.44
CA PHE A 227 -13.35 -0.21 3.57
C PHE A 227 -14.07 -0.37 2.22
N GLN A 228 -13.97 -1.53 1.58
CA GLN A 228 -14.62 -1.78 0.28
C GLN A 228 -16.15 -1.70 0.37
N ARG A 229 -16.74 -2.22 1.47
CA ARG A 229 -18.17 -2.10 1.74
C ARG A 229 -18.62 -0.66 1.93
N LEU A 230 -17.78 0.19 2.53
CA LEU A 230 -18.04 1.61 2.69
C LEU A 230 -18.04 2.32 1.32
N VAL A 231 -17.03 2.07 0.49
CA VAL A 231 -16.94 2.65 -0.86
C VAL A 231 -18.11 2.22 -1.74
N ALA A 232 -18.50 0.95 -1.71
CA ALA A 232 -19.62 0.43 -2.49
C ALA A 232 -20.97 1.13 -2.17
N ARG A 233 -21.09 1.74 -0.99
CA ARG A 233 -22.29 2.51 -0.58
C ARG A 233 -22.29 3.95 -1.11
N GLY A 234 -21.25 4.38 -1.82
CA GLY A 234 -21.19 5.69 -2.49
C GLY A 234 -20.76 6.87 -1.60
N GLY A 235 -20.22 6.60 -0.40
CA GLY A 235 -19.95 7.61 0.63
C GLY A 235 -18.74 8.53 0.40
N VAL A 236 -17.79 8.13 -0.44
CA VAL A 236 -16.50 8.82 -0.57
C VAL A 236 -16.35 9.32 -2.01
N ASN A 237 -16.52 10.64 -2.25
CA ASN A 237 -16.59 11.15 -3.63
C ASN A 237 -15.35 11.93 -4.10
N ALA A 238 -14.69 12.73 -3.24
CA ALA A 238 -13.54 13.56 -3.65
C ALA A 238 -12.17 12.88 -3.46
N ALA A 239 -11.98 12.13 -2.38
CA ALA A 239 -10.72 11.41 -2.08
C ALA A 239 -10.66 9.99 -2.69
N LEU A 240 -11.71 9.59 -3.41
CA LEU A 240 -11.90 8.23 -3.89
C LEU A 240 -10.74 7.71 -4.74
N PRO A 241 -10.14 8.50 -5.67
CA PRO A 241 -9.02 7.99 -6.48
C PRO A 241 -7.77 7.68 -5.65
N THR A 242 -7.48 8.48 -4.62
CA THR A 242 -6.34 8.23 -3.72
C THR A 242 -6.56 6.98 -2.88
N PHE A 243 -7.76 6.82 -2.31
CA PHE A 243 -8.07 5.62 -1.57
C PHE A 243 -8.12 4.37 -2.46
N ALA A 244 -8.69 4.46 -3.66
CA ALA A 244 -8.71 3.38 -4.63
C ALA A 244 -7.30 2.96 -5.04
N ALA A 245 -6.41 3.92 -5.32
CA ALA A 245 -5.01 3.64 -5.61
C ALA A 245 -4.31 2.93 -4.44
N MET A 246 -4.53 3.40 -3.21
CA MET A 246 -3.96 2.76 -2.02
C MET A 246 -4.53 1.36 -1.76
N VAL A 247 -5.78 1.08 -2.12
CA VAL A 247 -6.35 -0.27 -2.04
C VAL A 247 -5.61 -1.24 -2.96
N HIS A 248 -5.28 -0.83 -4.18
CA HIS A 248 -4.45 -1.65 -5.08
C HIS A 248 -3.07 -1.91 -4.47
N VAL A 249 -2.44 -0.88 -3.91
CA VAL A 249 -1.15 -1.02 -3.21
C VAL A 249 -1.24 -2.01 -2.05
N VAL A 250 -2.26 -1.90 -1.19
CA VAL A 250 -2.46 -2.82 -0.05
C VAL A 250 -2.66 -4.26 -0.54
N ARG A 251 -3.47 -4.49 -1.59
CA ARG A 251 -3.67 -5.82 -2.17
C ARG A 251 -2.36 -6.39 -2.74
N ALA A 252 -1.61 -5.57 -3.48
CA ALA A 252 -0.32 -5.97 -4.04
C ALA A 252 0.65 -6.38 -2.92
N TRP A 253 0.68 -5.64 -1.81
CA TRP A 253 1.46 -6.02 -0.64
C TRP A 253 1.01 -7.33 0.00
N GLU A 254 -0.30 -7.59 0.07
CA GLU A 254 -0.80 -8.88 0.58
C GLU A 254 -0.38 -10.06 -0.30
N HIS A 255 -0.38 -9.90 -1.63
CA HIS A 255 0.15 -10.89 -2.55
C HIS A 255 1.65 -11.11 -2.32
N TYR A 256 2.42 -10.02 -2.21
CA TYR A 256 3.84 -10.08 -1.93
C TYR A 256 4.15 -10.81 -0.61
N ALA A 257 3.41 -10.53 0.47
CA ALA A 257 3.59 -11.17 1.76
C ALA A 257 3.26 -12.68 1.78
N ARG A 258 2.58 -13.18 0.75
CA ARG A 258 2.32 -14.61 0.50
C ARG A 258 3.27 -15.23 -0.53
N ALA A 259 4.32 -14.50 -0.93
CA ALA A 259 5.25 -14.86 -2.00
C ALA A 259 4.60 -15.03 -3.40
N ASP A 260 3.40 -14.47 -3.61
CA ASP A 260 2.71 -14.44 -4.90
C ASP A 260 3.15 -13.21 -5.71
N LEU A 261 4.38 -13.28 -6.23
CA LEU A 261 5.01 -12.16 -6.93
C LEU A 261 4.27 -11.77 -8.22
N SER A 262 3.70 -12.76 -8.92
CA SER A 262 2.96 -12.54 -10.18
C SER A 262 1.70 -11.73 -9.94
N SER A 263 0.89 -12.07 -8.93
CA SER A 263 -0.31 -11.29 -8.60
C SER A 263 0.02 -9.92 -8.03
N ALA A 264 1.13 -9.79 -7.27
CA ALA A 264 1.59 -8.49 -6.80
C ALA A 264 1.91 -7.56 -7.98
N LEU A 265 2.69 -8.03 -8.97
CA LEU A 265 2.98 -7.26 -10.19
C LEU A 265 1.73 -6.97 -11.01
N ALA A 266 0.82 -7.93 -11.15
CA ALA A 266 -0.42 -7.73 -11.88
C ALA A 266 -1.27 -6.61 -11.25
N GLU A 267 -1.32 -6.53 -9.92
CA GLU A 267 -2.06 -5.47 -9.21
C GLU A 267 -1.41 -4.09 -9.38
N LEU A 268 -0.08 -3.99 -9.31
CA LEU A 268 0.65 -2.74 -9.59
C LEU A 268 0.51 -2.31 -11.06
N THR A 269 0.49 -3.28 -11.97
CA THR A 269 0.30 -3.02 -13.41
C THR A 269 -1.12 -2.52 -13.69
N ARG A 270 -2.14 -3.14 -13.07
CA ARG A 270 -3.53 -2.64 -13.14
C ARG A 270 -3.64 -1.20 -12.62
N LEU A 271 -3.03 -0.91 -11.48
CA LEU A 271 -3.02 0.43 -10.88
C LEU A 271 -2.44 1.48 -11.83
N THR A 272 -1.32 1.17 -12.48
CA THR A 272 -0.63 2.11 -13.39
C THR A 272 -1.24 2.19 -14.79
N ALA A 273 -1.96 1.15 -15.22
CA ALA A 273 -2.68 1.11 -16.49
C ALA A 273 -4.06 1.82 -16.42
N ASP A 274 -4.66 1.92 -15.23
CA ASP A 274 -5.95 2.59 -15.06
C ASP A 274 -5.83 4.09 -15.33
N ALA A 275 -6.63 4.60 -16.27
CA ALA A 275 -6.57 5.99 -16.71
C ALA A 275 -6.97 7.00 -15.62
N GLU A 276 -7.82 6.61 -14.66
CA GLU A 276 -8.27 7.45 -13.55
C GLU A 276 -7.30 7.41 -12.36
N LEU A 277 -6.64 6.27 -12.13
CA LEU A 277 -5.70 6.11 -11.00
C LEU A 277 -4.26 6.46 -11.34
N ARG A 278 -3.85 6.34 -12.61
CA ARG A 278 -2.49 6.68 -13.05
C ARG A 278 -2.06 8.11 -12.69
N PRO A 279 -2.91 9.16 -12.80
CA PRO A 279 -2.56 10.49 -12.31
C PRO A 279 -2.28 10.54 -10.80
N VAL A 280 -2.99 9.74 -9.99
CA VAL A 280 -2.76 9.65 -8.55
C VAL A 280 -1.36 9.10 -8.28
N VAL A 281 -0.99 7.99 -8.93
CA VAL A 281 0.35 7.43 -8.80
C VAL A 281 1.41 8.42 -9.25
N ARG A 282 1.14 9.21 -10.29
CA ARG A 282 2.10 10.19 -10.80
C ARG A 282 2.30 11.39 -9.87
N TYR A 283 1.22 11.96 -9.35
CA TYR A 283 1.23 13.26 -8.66
C TYR A 283 1.07 13.20 -7.14
N ASN A 284 0.64 12.07 -6.57
CA ASN A 284 0.62 11.89 -5.12
C ASN A 284 1.92 11.16 -4.67
N PRO A 285 2.92 11.88 -4.12
CA PRO A 285 4.22 11.30 -3.84
C PRO A 285 4.16 10.17 -2.80
N ARG A 286 3.18 10.18 -1.88
CA ARG A 286 2.99 9.09 -0.92
C ARG A 286 2.52 7.80 -1.60
N VAL A 287 1.53 7.89 -2.49
CA VAL A 287 1.06 6.71 -3.25
C VAL A 287 2.15 6.21 -4.19
N ARG A 288 2.88 7.14 -4.81
CA ARG A 288 4.00 6.84 -5.70
C ARG A 288 5.11 6.09 -4.97
N PHE A 289 5.50 6.55 -3.78
CA PHE A 289 6.46 5.85 -2.93
C PHE A 289 6.03 4.41 -2.65
N GLU A 290 4.81 4.19 -2.15
CA GLU A 290 4.37 2.84 -1.78
C GLU A 290 4.31 1.91 -3.00
N THR A 291 3.94 2.45 -4.17
CA THR A 291 3.91 1.73 -5.45
C THR A 291 5.32 1.33 -5.90
N LEU A 292 6.25 2.30 -5.95
CA LEU A 292 7.63 2.09 -6.42
C LEU A 292 8.43 1.20 -5.46
N ASN A 293 8.27 1.39 -4.15
CA ASN A 293 8.95 0.59 -3.15
C ASN A 293 8.50 -0.88 -3.22
N LEU A 294 7.20 -1.14 -3.44
CA LEU A 294 6.71 -2.50 -3.62
C LEU A 294 7.16 -3.11 -4.97
N ASP A 295 7.08 -2.35 -6.07
CA ASP A 295 7.60 -2.80 -7.38
C ASP A 295 9.06 -3.22 -7.26
N ALA A 296 9.87 -2.41 -6.58
CA ALA A 296 11.28 -2.70 -6.33
C ALA A 296 11.49 -3.98 -5.50
N LEU A 297 10.69 -4.19 -4.45
CA LEU A 297 10.76 -5.41 -3.61
C LEU A 297 10.35 -6.67 -4.38
N VAL A 298 9.37 -6.58 -5.27
CA VAL A 298 8.99 -7.69 -6.13
C VAL A 298 10.12 -8.02 -7.11
N HIS A 299 10.66 -7.02 -7.81
CA HIS A 299 11.77 -7.23 -8.74
C HIS A 299 13.04 -7.73 -8.04
N LYS A 300 13.33 -7.24 -6.83
CA LYS A 300 14.39 -7.80 -5.98
C LYS A 300 14.17 -9.28 -5.72
N SER A 301 12.95 -9.67 -5.36
CA SER A 301 12.62 -11.06 -5.08
C SER A 301 12.78 -11.91 -6.34
N LEU A 302 12.35 -11.43 -7.50
CA LEU A 302 12.56 -12.10 -8.79
C LEU A 302 14.04 -12.28 -9.14
N ALA A 303 14.85 -11.24 -8.95
CA ALA A 303 16.29 -11.28 -9.22
C ALA A 303 17.04 -12.31 -8.35
N LEU A 304 16.60 -12.47 -7.11
CA LEU A 304 17.21 -13.33 -6.10
C LEU A 304 16.58 -14.73 -5.99
N ARG A 305 15.56 -15.05 -6.80
CA ARG A 305 14.97 -16.39 -6.78
C ARG A 305 16.03 -17.43 -7.16
N PRO A 306 16.20 -18.50 -6.35
CA PRO A 306 17.06 -19.60 -6.73
C PRO A 306 16.48 -20.30 -7.95
N ASP A 307 17.33 -20.64 -8.93
CA ASP A 307 16.96 -21.40 -10.12
C ASP A 307 16.59 -22.84 -9.74
N ALA A 308 15.33 -23.07 -9.35
CA ALA A 308 14.80 -24.41 -9.08
C ALA A 308 14.66 -25.25 -10.37
N THR A 309 14.55 -24.55 -11.50
CA THR A 309 14.64 -25.06 -12.86
C THR A 309 15.61 -24.10 -13.55
N GLN A 310 16.60 -24.57 -14.29
CA GLN A 310 17.60 -23.75 -15.01
C GLN A 310 16.98 -22.88 -16.14
N THR A 311 15.78 -22.35 -15.94
CA THR A 311 14.94 -21.69 -16.94
C THR A 311 14.89 -20.18 -16.77
N THR A 312 15.37 -19.60 -15.66
CA THR A 312 15.50 -18.14 -15.54
C THR A 312 16.90 -17.72 -15.96
N ASP A 313 17.02 -17.31 -17.22
CA ASP A 313 18.30 -16.88 -17.79
C ASP A 313 18.91 -15.71 -16.99
N THR A 314 20.23 -15.73 -16.78
CA THR A 314 20.98 -14.73 -15.99
C THR A 314 20.69 -13.27 -16.42
N PRO A 315 20.61 -12.94 -17.73
CA PRO A 315 20.10 -11.66 -18.23
C PRO A 315 18.76 -11.22 -17.65
N THR A 316 17.78 -12.13 -17.50
CA THR A 316 16.47 -11.78 -16.94
C THR A 316 16.58 -11.39 -15.46
N ARG A 317 17.42 -12.10 -14.69
CA ARG A 317 17.69 -11.78 -13.29
C ARG A 317 18.41 -10.44 -13.15
N ARG A 318 19.33 -10.11 -14.06
CA ARG A 318 20.00 -8.81 -14.13
C ARG A 318 19.04 -7.67 -14.44
N VAL A 319 18.16 -7.85 -15.42
CA VAL A 319 17.11 -6.86 -15.75
C VAL A 319 16.23 -6.61 -14.52
N ALA A 320 15.83 -7.66 -13.80
CA ALA A 320 15.07 -7.51 -12.56
C ALA A 320 15.87 -6.77 -11.46
N ALA A 321 17.17 -7.05 -11.31
CA ALA A 321 18.03 -6.34 -10.35
C ALA A 321 18.16 -4.84 -10.67
N CYS A 322 18.42 -4.49 -11.93
CA CYS A 322 18.47 -3.10 -12.38
C CYS A 322 17.14 -2.38 -12.14
N ARG A 323 16.02 -3.00 -12.53
CA ARG A 323 14.69 -2.43 -12.31
C ARG A 323 14.36 -2.23 -10.83
N ALA A 324 14.81 -3.14 -9.97
CA ALA A 324 14.65 -2.99 -8.52
C ALA A 324 15.42 -1.75 -8.00
N LEU A 325 16.68 -1.55 -8.41
CA LEU A 325 17.47 -0.39 -8.01
C LEU A 325 16.90 0.94 -8.54
N GLU A 326 16.48 0.98 -9.80
CA GLU A 326 15.82 2.16 -10.40
C GLU A 326 14.54 2.53 -9.65
N SER A 327 13.73 1.52 -9.32
CA SER A 327 12.47 1.69 -8.60
C SER A 327 12.71 2.12 -7.15
N PHE A 328 13.72 1.57 -6.46
CA PHE A 328 14.10 2.04 -5.12
C PHE A 328 14.63 3.49 -5.14
N SER A 329 15.44 3.85 -6.14
CA SER A 329 15.92 5.23 -6.31
C SER A 329 14.74 6.20 -6.53
N SER A 330 13.80 5.83 -7.39
CA SER A 330 12.58 6.62 -7.63
C SER A 330 11.66 6.67 -6.41
N ALA A 331 11.59 5.59 -5.63
CA ALA A 331 10.87 5.55 -4.35
C ALA A 331 11.50 6.52 -3.34
N LEU A 332 12.83 6.57 -3.24
CA LEU A 332 13.53 7.51 -2.37
C LEU A 332 13.18 8.97 -2.72
N GLN A 333 13.16 9.33 -4.00
CA GLN A 333 12.74 10.66 -4.46
C GLN A 333 11.29 10.96 -4.06
N ALA A 334 10.37 10.02 -4.33
CA ALA A 334 8.97 10.14 -3.93
C ALA A 334 8.79 10.24 -2.41
N ALA A 335 9.66 9.62 -1.61
CA ALA A 335 9.62 9.70 -0.16
C ALA A 335 9.98 11.12 0.34
N TYR A 336 10.97 11.76 -0.26
CA TYR A 336 11.33 13.15 0.03
C TYR A 336 10.25 14.13 -0.45
N GLU A 337 9.70 13.94 -1.65
CA GLU A 337 8.56 14.74 -2.13
C GLU A 337 7.30 14.60 -1.27
N ALA A 338 7.18 13.49 -0.52
CA ALA A 338 6.10 13.25 0.41
C ALA A 338 6.38 13.77 1.84
N ASP A 339 7.52 14.44 2.06
CA ASP A 339 8.00 14.89 3.38
C ASP A 339 7.96 13.78 4.44
N SER A 340 8.25 12.55 4.04
CA SER A 340 8.02 11.36 4.85
C SER A 340 9.33 10.69 5.24
N VAL A 341 9.91 11.10 6.37
CA VAL A 341 11.15 10.51 6.93
C VAL A 341 11.08 8.99 7.13
N ASP A 342 9.92 8.45 7.51
CA ASP A 342 9.64 7.00 7.61
C ASP A 342 9.82 6.28 6.25
N ALA A 343 9.39 6.93 5.17
CA ALA A 343 9.50 6.39 3.82
C ALA A 343 10.95 6.46 3.30
N VAL A 344 11.65 7.56 3.61
CA VAL A 344 13.08 7.73 3.29
C VAL A 344 13.91 6.66 4.00
N GLN A 345 13.62 6.42 5.29
CA GLN A 345 14.24 5.37 6.10
C GLN A 345 14.08 3.99 5.45
N HIS A 346 12.87 3.63 5.04
CA HIS A 346 12.61 2.34 4.39
C HIS A 346 13.32 2.21 3.03
N ALA A 347 13.28 3.25 2.20
CA ALA A 347 13.96 3.24 0.91
C ALA A 347 15.47 3.07 1.07
N ALA A 348 16.09 3.83 1.99
CA ALA A 348 17.52 3.76 2.25
C ALA A 348 17.95 2.35 2.70
N ALA A 349 17.20 1.71 3.62
CA ALA A 349 17.47 0.35 4.05
C ALA A 349 17.40 -0.66 2.89
N ASN A 350 16.34 -0.54 2.08
CA ASN A 350 16.14 -1.43 0.94
C ASN A 350 17.20 -1.25 -0.14
N ILE A 351 17.66 -0.02 -0.40
CA ILE A 351 18.75 0.26 -1.34
C ILE A 351 20.04 -0.41 -0.85
N GLY A 352 20.45 -0.15 0.40
CA GLY A 352 21.70 -0.69 0.95
C GLY A 352 21.73 -2.22 0.91
N TRP A 353 20.65 -2.85 1.38
CA TRP A 353 20.56 -4.31 1.38
C TRP A 353 20.52 -4.91 -0.03
N SER A 354 19.79 -4.30 -0.96
CA SER A 354 19.67 -4.83 -2.33
C SER A 354 20.95 -4.63 -3.14
N LEU A 355 21.64 -3.49 -2.96
CA LEU A 355 22.93 -3.22 -3.59
C LEU A 355 23.94 -4.33 -3.26
N TRP A 356 24.07 -4.66 -1.97
CA TRP A 356 24.96 -5.72 -1.51
C TRP A 356 24.61 -7.09 -2.09
N LEU A 357 23.33 -7.47 -2.02
CA LEU A 357 22.88 -8.77 -2.51
C LEU A 357 23.07 -8.93 -4.03
N PHE A 358 22.73 -7.91 -4.81
CA PHE A 358 22.87 -7.97 -6.27
C PHE A 358 24.33 -8.01 -6.69
N TRP A 359 25.20 -7.23 -6.03
CA TRP A 359 26.63 -7.28 -6.32
C TRP A 359 27.20 -8.65 -5.96
N ARG A 360 26.91 -9.22 -4.78
CA ARG A 360 27.39 -10.57 -4.42
C ARG A 360 27.01 -11.62 -5.47
N GLN A 361 25.76 -11.57 -5.95
CA GLN A 361 25.24 -12.49 -6.97
C GLN A 361 25.69 -12.17 -8.40
N GLY A 362 26.53 -11.15 -8.63
CA GLY A 362 26.98 -10.76 -9.98
C GLY A 362 25.85 -10.24 -10.88
N LEU A 363 24.78 -9.71 -10.27
CA LEU A 363 23.60 -9.19 -10.99
C LEU A 363 23.73 -7.72 -11.39
N VAL A 364 24.70 -7.02 -10.78
CA VAL A 364 25.13 -5.65 -11.11
C VAL A 364 26.65 -5.61 -11.13
N ASP A 365 27.22 -4.63 -11.83
CA ASP A 365 28.68 -4.52 -12.02
C ASP A 365 29.28 -5.84 -12.53
N GLU A 366 28.81 -6.30 -13.70
CA GLU A 366 29.20 -7.59 -14.29
C GLU A 366 30.71 -7.71 -14.47
N ALA A 367 31.36 -6.64 -14.92
CA ALA A 367 32.80 -6.60 -15.11
C ALA A 367 33.59 -6.58 -13.78
N ARG A 368 32.90 -6.59 -12.62
CA ARG A 368 33.48 -6.51 -11.26
C ARG A 368 34.48 -5.36 -11.15
N THR A 369 34.10 -4.21 -11.70
CA THR A 369 34.93 -3.00 -11.69
C THR A 369 35.01 -2.39 -10.29
N LEU A 370 33.98 -2.60 -9.46
CA LEU A 370 33.94 -2.17 -8.08
C LEU A 370 34.51 -3.24 -7.16
N SER A 371 35.38 -2.83 -6.24
CA SER A 371 35.90 -3.75 -5.22
C SER A 371 34.79 -4.16 -4.25
N ALA A 372 34.88 -5.40 -3.73
CA ALA A 372 33.94 -5.91 -2.75
C ALA A 372 33.80 -4.97 -1.53
N GLY A 373 34.93 -4.46 -1.04
CA GLY A 373 34.98 -3.55 0.09
C GLY A 373 34.29 -2.22 -0.17
N ASP A 374 34.40 -1.67 -1.39
CA ASP A 374 33.74 -0.41 -1.74
C ASP A 374 32.22 -0.57 -1.82
N VAL A 375 31.72 -1.64 -2.43
CA VAL A 375 30.29 -1.92 -2.48
C VAL A 375 29.74 -2.23 -1.10
N GLN A 376 30.48 -2.99 -0.29
CA GLN A 376 30.14 -3.27 1.11
C GLN A 376 30.01 -1.97 1.91
N ARG A 377 31.00 -1.07 1.83
CA ARG A 377 30.96 0.25 2.48
C ARG A 377 29.80 1.10 1.98
N GLN A 378 29.54 1.12 0.68
CA GLN A 378 28.43 1.89 0.13
C GLN A 378 27.06 1.34 0.57
N ALA A 379 26.90 0.02 0.64
CA ALA A 379 25.71 -0.62 1.20
C ALA A 379 25.53 -0.27 2.68
N MET A 380 26.62 -0.26 3.45
CA MET A 380 26.61 0.19 4.84
C MET A 380 26.19 1.66 4.96
N ARG A 381 26.70 2.58 4.12
CA ARG A 381 26.29 4.00 4.15
C ARG A 381 24.79 4.19 3.95
N TRP A 382 24.18 3.44 3.05
CA TRP A 382 22.74 3.46 2.85
C TRP A 382 21.96 2.97 4.07
N LEU A 383 22.43 1.90 4.72
CA LEU A 383 21.88 1.48 6.01
C LEU A 383 22.13 2.52 7.12
N GLY A 384 23.30 3.16 7.12
CA GLY A 384 23.66 4.22 8.04
C GLY A 384 22.74 5.43 7.93
N LEU A 385 22.35 5.83 6.73
CA LEU A 385 21.32 6.86 6.52
C LEU A 385 19.99 6.41 7.14
N SER A 386 19.56 5.17 6.86
CA SER A 386 18.32 4.62 7.41
C SER A 386 18.31 4.66 8.93
N GLU A 387 19.37 4.15 9.56
CA GLU A 387 19.52 4.09 11.00
C GLU A 387 19.70 5.47 11.65
N TRP A 388 20.39 6.39 10.98
CA TRP A 388 20.50 7.77 11.44
C TRP A 388 19.13 8.47 11.45
N ILE A 389 18.27 8.20 10.46
CA ILE A 389 16.89 8.68 10.47
C ILE A 389 16.12 8.05 11.64
N CYS A 390 16.28 6.74 11.89
CA CYS A 390 15.66 6.05 13.03
C CYS A 390 16.03 6.74 14.36
N ASP A 391 17.32 6.91 14.61
CA ASP A 391 17.86 7.50 15.85
C ASP A 391 17.42 8.96 16.01
N ARG A 392 17.41 9.77 14.94
CA ARG A 392 17.09 11.19 15.03
C ARG A 392 15.60 11.52 15.15
N PHE A 393 14.74 10.72 14.51
CA PHE A 393 13.30 11.00 14.41
C PHE A 393 12.44 10.01 15.22
N GLY A 394 13.06 9.05 15.91
CA GLY A 394 12.34 8.01 16.66
C GLY A 394 11.42 7.19 15.76
N VAL A 395 11.88 6.88 14.54
CA VAL A 395 11.19 5.98 13.59
C VAL A 395 11.90 4.63 13.56
N GLY A 396 11.21 3.56 13.16
CA GLY A 396 11.85 2.24 12.99
C GLY A 396 12.14 1.44 14.27
N GLY A 397 11.78 1.96 15.45
CA GLY A 397 12.05 1.33 16.76
C GLY A 397 11.42 -0.06 16.99
N GLY A 398 10.57 -0.53 16.08
CA GLY A 398 9.91 -1.84 16.15
C GLY A 398 10.50 -2.94 15.27
N SER A 399 11.66 -2.75 14.63
CA SER A 399 12.17 -3.67 13.61
C SER A 399 13.65 -4.03 13.76
N ALA A 400 13.96 -5.33 13.73
CA ALA A 400 15.34 -5.82 13.75
C ALA A 400 16.04 -5.80 12.37
N TRP A 401 15.34 -5.38 11.31
CA TRP A 401 15.84 -5.57 9.94
C TRP A 401 17.14 -4.84 9.63
N ASN A 402 17.30 -3.59 10.07
CA ASN A 402 18.53 -2.84 9.80
C ASN A 402 19.73 -3.46 10.53
N THR A 403 19.55 -3.91 11.77
CA THR A 403 20.55 -4.69 12.52
C THR A 403 20.93 -5.96 11.77
N VAL A 404 19.94 -6.74 11.32
CA VAL A 404 20.18 -7.97 10.54
C VAL A 404 20.92 -7.68 9.24
N PHE A 405 20.50 -6.67 8.47
CA PHE A 405 21.14 -6.32 7.19
C PHE A 405 22.56 -5.84 7.40
N LEU A 406 22.81 -5.04 8.45
CA LEU A 406 24.15 -4.57 8.78
C LEU A 406 25.08 -5.73 9.14
N LEU A 407 24.63 -6.63 10.04
CA LEU A 407 25.36 -7.83 10.43
C LEU A 407 25.70 -8.68 9.19
N ARG A 408 24.75 -8.89 8.28
CA ARG A 408 24.99 -9.64 7.03
C ARG A 408 25.91 -8.95 6.05
N ILE A 409 25.87 -7.63 5.96
CA ILE A 409 26.80 -6.89 5.10
C ILE A 409 28.19 -6.94 5.73
N ALA A 410 28.33 -6.77 7.05
CA ALA A 410 29.59 -6.81 7.77
C ALA A 410 30.31 -8.16 7.69
N ARG A 411 29.56 -9.28 7.61
CA ARG A 411 30.11 -10.61 7.28
C ARG A 411 31.00 -10.63 6.03
N GLY A 412 30.72 -9.76 5.07
CA GLY A 412 31.45 -9.67 3.79
C GLY A 412 31.07 -10.78 2.81
N ASP A 413 31.79 -10.82 1.70
CA ASP A 413 31.58 -11.84 0.68
C ASP A 413 32.24 -13.15 1.14
N ILE A 414 31.46 -13.96 1.85
CA ILE A 414 31.90 -15.24 2.36
C ILE A 414 31.70 -16.28 1.27
N ALA A 415 32.75 -17.09 1.02
CA ALA A 415 32.68 -18.23 0.13
C ALA A 415 31.50 -19.16 0.47
N ASP A 416 30.77 -19.59 -0.56
CA ASP A 416 29.58 -20.43 -0.42
C ASP A 416 29.90 -21.83 0.14
N GLU A 417 31.17 -22.24 0.12
CA GLU A 417 31.61 -23.51 0.67
C GLU A 417 31.48 -23.55 2.21
N PRO A 418 30.82 -24.59 2.76
CA PRO A 418 30.73 -24.78 4.20
C PRO A 418 32.13 -24.92 4.81
N PRO A 419 32.41 -24.27 5.95
CA PRO A 419 33.70 -24.41 6.62
C PRO A 419 33.93 -25.86 7.05
N ILE A 420 35.14 -26.36 6.80
CA ILE A 420 35.57 -27.72 7.20
C ILE A 420 35.77 -27.86 8.72
N SER A 421 35.97 -26.75 9.43
CA SER A 421 36.18 -26.72 10.89
C SER A 421 35.79 -25.35 11.47
N LEU A 422 35.58 -25.29 12.78
CA LEU A 422 35.43 -24.01 13.49
C LEU A 422 36.63 -23.08 13.27
N ARG A 423 37.85 -23.62 13.24
CA ARG A 423 39.06 -22.83 12.95
C ARG A 423 39.00 -22.17 11.57
N ALA A 424 38.58 -22.90 10.54
CA ALA A 424 38.41 -22.36 9.19
C ALA A 424 37.31 -21.28 9.13
N PHE A 425 36.23 -21.47 9.89
CA PHE A 425 35.17 -20.46 9.99
C PHE A 425 35.65 -19.18 10.67
N ARG A 426 36.41 -19.30 11.77
CA ARG A 426 37.00 -18.16 12.50
C ARG A 426 38.09 -17.43 11.70
N ALA A 427 38.70 -18.08 10.71
CA ALA A 427 39.66 -17.47 9.80
C ALA A 427 39.01 -16.50 8.80
N ARG A 428 37.68 -16.50 8.67
CA ARG A 428 36.93 -15.50 7.90
C ARG A 428 37.16 -14.11 8.50
N ARG A 429 37.21 -13.08 7.66
CA ARG A 429 37.52 -11.70 8.05
C ARG A 429 36.31 -10.79 7.78
N PRO A 430 35.26 -10.82 8.63
CA PRO A 430 34.22 -9.81 8.58
C PRO A 430 34.83 -8.44 8.88
N LEU A 431 34.17 -7.36 8.44
CA LEU A 431 34.53 -6.01 8.90
C LEU A 431 34.42 -5.97 10.42
N SER A 432 35.39 -5.37 11.09
CA SER A 432 35.29 -5.04 12.51
C SER A 432 34.22 -3.97 12.74
N VAL A 433 33.74 -3.85 13.98
CA VAL A 433 32.79 -2.79 14.34
C VAL A 433 33.37 -1.41 14.07
N ALA A 434 34.68 -1.22 14.32
CA ALA A 434 35.37 0.04 14.03
C ALA A 434 35.38 0.38 12.53
N GLU A 435 35.70 -0.60 11.67
CA GLU A 435 35.67 -0.41 10.22
C GLU A 435 34.25 -0.15 9.71
N ALA A 436 33.24 -0.80 10.30
CA ALA A 436 31.85 -0.52 9.94
C ALA A 436 31.40 0.87 10.38
N ILE A 437 31.82 1.35 11.55
CA ILE A 437 31.57 2.74 12.00
C ILE A 437 32.18 3.73 11.01
N ASP A 438 33.40 3.47 10.54
CA ASP A 438 34.02 4.31 9.52
C ASP A 438 33.27 4.24 8.18
N ALA A 439 32.86 3.03 7.78
CA ALA A 439 32.04 2.82 6.59
C ALA A 439 30.71 3.58 6.64
N LEU A 440 30.10 3.71 7.82
CA LEU A 440 28.82 4.41 8.03
C LEU A 440 28.93 5.93 7.89
N ARG A 441 30.13 6.51 7.86
CA ARG A 441 30.31 7.97 7.69
C ARG A 441 29.61 8.47 6.41
N PRO A 442 28.91 9.63 6.47
CA PRO A 442 28.89 10.62 7.57
C PRO A 442 27.87 10.35 8.70
N PHE A 443 27.24 9.17 8.75
CA PHE A 443 26.15 8.86 9.67
C PHE A 443 26.68 8.17 10.95
N HIS A 444 27.07 8.95 11.95
CA HIS A 444 27.80 8.48 13.14
C HIS A 444 26.95 7.86 14.26
N ALA A 445 25.63 8.00 14.23
CA ALA A 445 24.76 7.82 15.40
C ALA A 445 24.38 6.37 15.83
N PRO A 446 24.26 5.37 14.94
CA PRO A 446 23.56 4.15 15.35
C PRO A 446 24.44 3.11 16.05
N PHE A 447 25.73 3.01 15.70
CA PHE A 447 26.63 1.97 16.23
C PHE A 447 27.83 2.58 16.95
N ALA A 448 27.61 3.22 18.10
CA ALA A 448 28.70 3.86 18.84
C ALA A 448 29.30 2.92 19.90
N PRO A 449 30.63 2.96 20.13
CA PRO A 449 31.25 2.27 21.27
C PRO A 449 30.66 2.69 22.62
N ALA A 450 30.16 3.93 22.72
CA ALA A 450 29.46 4.44 23.90
C ALA A 450 28.16 3.67 24.23
N LYS A 451 27.54 3.01 23.24
CA LYS A 451 26.39 2.10 23.42
C LYS A 451 26.84 0.67 23.75
N GLY A 452 28.13 0.44 24.04
CA GLY A 452 28.70 -0.90 24.31
C GLY A 452 29.02 -1.73 23.07
N PHE A 453 28.85 -1.15 21.87
CA PHE A 453 29.06 -1.85 20.61
C PHE A 453 30.54 -1.91 20.23
N VAL A 454 31.26 -2.84 20.84
CA VAL A 454 32.69 -3.13 20.56
C VAL A 454 32.89 -4.42 19.77
N ARG A 455 31.87 -5.29 19.73
CA ARG A 455 31.84 -6.57 19.01
C ARG A 455 30.46 -6.77 18.37
N TRP A 456 30.40 -7.49 17.27
CA TRP A 456 29.13 -7.71 16.57
C TRP A 456 28.18 -8.62 17.34
N SER A 457 28.72 -9.60 18.08
CA SER A 457 27.90 -10.39 19.01
C SER A 457 27.19 -9.52 20.05
N SER A 458 27.78 -8.40 20.46
CA SER A 458 27.18 -7.46 21.42
C SER A 458 26.04 -6.64 20.80
N VAL A 459 26.15 -6.29 19.52
CA VAL A 459 25.08 -5.62 18.77
C VAL A 459 23.85 -6.54 18.64
N ALA A 460 24.07 -7.81 18.27
CA ALA A 460 22.99 -8.79 18.18
C ALA A 460 22.39 -9.12 19.55
N ALA A 461 23.22 -9.24 20.59
CA ALA A 461 22.77 -9.48 21.96
C ALA A 461 21.87 -8.35 22.48
N PHE A 462 22.25 -7.09 22.28
CA PHE A 462 21.44 -5.94 22.69
C PHE A 462 20.03 -5.98 22.06
N ALA A 463 19.92 -6.25 20.77
CA ALA A 463 18.62 -6.35 20.12
C ALA A 463 17.79 -7.55 20.65
N LEU A 464 18.44 -8.69 20.95
CA LEU A 464 17.77 -9.84 21.55
C LEU A 464 17.31 -9.55 23.00
N GLU A 465 18.11 -8.80 23.78
CA GLU A 465 17.76 -8.38 25.13
C GLU A 465 16.57 -7.43 25.14
N GLU A 466 16.52 -6.45 24.22
CA GLU A 466 15.36 -5.58 24.03
C GLU A 466 14.10 -6.38 23.67
N HIS A 467 14.28 -7.49 22.93
CA HIS A 467 13.19 -8.41 22.63
C HIS A 467 12.71 -9.20 23.84
N ASP A 468 13.66 -9.83 24.53
CA ASP A 468 13.41 -10.74 25.66
C ASP A 468 12.86 -9.97 26.88
N ALA A 469 13.28 -8.71 27.07
CA ALA A 469 12.76 -7.79 28.08
C ALA A 469 11.37 -7.23 27.73
N GLY A 470 10.90 -7.42 26.50
CA GLY A 470 9.61 -6.95 26.02
C GLY A 470 9.54 -5.46 25.66
N HIS A 471 10.68 -4.76 25.66
CA HIS A 471 10.80 -3.38 25.18
C HIS A 471 10.42 -3.28 23.70
N VAL A 472 10.84 -4.26 22.89
CA VAL A 472 10.47 -4.41 21.48
C VAL A 472 9.98 -5.82 21.20
N ARG A 473 8.97 -6.01 20.34
CA ARG A 473 8.49 -7.35 19.97
C ARG A 473 8.68 -7.64 18.49
N TYR A 474 9.75 -8.36 18.16
CA TYR A 474 10.00 -8.82 16.81
C TYR A 474 9.06 -9.95 16.42
N ASN A 475 8.62 -9.96 15.16
CA ASN A 475 7.89 -11.09 14.61
C ASN A 475 8.80 -12.31 14.44
N ALA A 476 8.18 -13.47 14.20
CA ALA A 476 8.90 -14.74 14.19
C ALA A 476 10.05 -14.79 13.18
N LEU A 477 9.86 -14.19 12.00
CA LEU A 477 10.85 -14.14 10.94
C LEU A 477 12.02 -13.21 11.29
N GLN A 478 11.75 -12.03 11.83
CA GLN A 478 12.78 -11.10 12.29
C GLN A 478 13.63 -11.72 13.40
N LEU A 479 12.99 -12.35 14.39
CA LEU A 479 13.68 -13.02 15.49
C LEU A 479 14.57 -14.17 14.99
N ALA A 480 14.07 -15.00 14.07
CA ALA A 480 14.87 -16.08 13.47
C ALA A 480 16.10 -15.53 12.72
N ASN A 481 15.94 -14.44 11.96
CA ASN A 481 17.07 -13.80 11.28
C ASN A 481 18.07 -13.22 12.29
N LEU A 482 17.61 -12.54 13.33
CA LEU A 482 18.48 -11.97 14.36
C LEU A 482 19.25 -13.06 15.13
N LEU A 483 18.58 -14.15 15.51
CA LEU A 483 19.22 -15.31 16.13
C LEU A 483 20.27 -15.93 15.20
N LEU A 484 19.97 -16.09 13.91
CA LEU A 484 20.93 -16.57 12.92
C LEU A 484 22.20 -15.70 12.86
N GLU A 485 22.04 -14.37 12.85
CA GLU A 485 23.17 -13.45 12.90
C GLU A 485 23.95 -13.54 14.22
N SER A 486 23.24 -13.66 15.34
CA SER A 486 23.85 -13.83 16.66
C SER A 486 24.72 -15.10 16.73
N VAL A 487 24.21 -16.25 16.29
CA VAL A 487 24.98 -17.51 16.26
C VAL A 487 26.24 -17.37 15.40
N TRP A 488 26.13 -16.71 14.24
CA TRP A 488 27.27 -16.51 13.33
C TRP A 488 28.40 -15.75 14.02
N TYR A 489 28.08 -14.62 14.66
CA TYR A 489 29.08 -13.79 15.33
C TYR A 489 29.59 -14.39 16.64
N LEU A 490 28.75 -15.08 17.41
CA LEU A 490 29.20 -15.83 18.59
C LEU A 490 30.20 -16.92 18.21
N ALA A 491 29.91 -17.70 17.16
CA ALA A 491 30.83 -18.73 16.66
C ALA A 491 32.14 -18.13 16.12
N HIS A 492 32.06 -17.01 15.40
CA HIS A 492 33.21 -16.34 14.82
C HIS A 492 34.11 -15.70 15.89
N GLU A 493 33.53 -14.95 16.81
CA GLU A 493 34.29 -14.17 17.81
C GLU A 493 34.68 -15.02 19.01
N GLN A 494 33.75 -15.84 19.54
CA GLN A 494 33.91 -16.57 20.81
C GLN A 494 34.17 -18.07 20.61
N GLY A 495 33.88 -18.62 19.43
CA GLY A 495 34.22 -19.99 19.10
C GLY A 495 33.22 -20.97 19.67
N ASP A 496 33.73 -22.07 20.20
CA ASP A 496 32.92 -23.14 20.75
C ASP A 496 32.43 -22.76 22.16
N SER A 497 31.37 -21.96 22.20
CA SER A 497 30.85 -21.36 23.43
C SER A 497 29.45 -21.86 23.73
N MET A 498 29.14 -22.00 25.02
CA MET A 498 27.80 -22.37 25.48
C MET A 498 26.74 -21.38 24.92
N GLN A 499 27.08 -20.09 24.84
CA GLN A 499 26.20 -19.07 24.28
C GLN A 499 25.89 -19.30 22.79
N ALA A 500 26.88 -19.68 21.98
CA ALA A 500 26.65 -20.03 20.57
C ALA A 500 25.71 -21.23 20.43
N TYR A 501 25.90 -22.27 21.24
CA TYR A 501 25.03 -23.43 21.28
C TYR A 501 23.61 -23.08 21.70
N SER A 502 23.42 -22.42 22.85
CA SER A 502 22.09 -22.04 23.33
C SER A 502 21.34 -21.16 22.34
N THR A 503 22.05 -20.28 21.62
CA THR A 503 21.45 -19.42 20.60
C THR A 503 21.07 -20.21 19.34
N MET A 504 21.86 -21.22 18.95
CA MET A 504 21.52 -22.15 17.87
C MET A 504 20.27 -22.97 18.22
N GLU A 505 20.13 -23.44 19.46
CA GLU A 505 18.94 -24.15 19.92
C GLU A 505 17.69 -23.25 19.87
N ARG A 506 17.81 -22.00 20.37
CA ARG A 506 16.75 -20.98 20.23
C ARG A 506 16.39 -20.73 18.77
N LEU A 507 17.38 -20.66 17.87
CA LEU A 507 17.16 -20.51 16.43
C LEU A 507 16.37 -21.68 15.85
N VAL A 508 16.75 -22.93 16.17
CA VAL A 508 16.04 -24.13 15.68
C VAL A 508 14.59 -24.16 16.16
N ALA A 509 14.35 -23.85 17.43
CA ALA A 509 13.00 -23.73 17.98
C ALA A 509 12.21 -22.63 17.24
N GLN A 510 12.84 -21.50 16.96
CA GLN A 510 12.22 -20.39 16.25
C GLN A 510 11.91 -20.72 14.78
N ILE A 511 12.77 -21.48 14.09
CA ILE A 511 12.53 -21.93 12.71
C ILE A 511 11.28 -22.82 12.64
N ALA A 512 11.00 -23.61 13.68
CA ALA A 512 9.86 -24.51 13.71
C ALA A 512 8.50 -23.77 13.66
N VAL A 513 8.44 -22.53 14.14
CA VAL A 513 7.22 -21.70 14.11
C VAL A 513 7.07 -20.88 12.83
N LEU A 514 8.07 -20.86 11.94
CA LEU A 514 8.01 -20.15 10.65
C LEU A 514 7.10 -20.86 9.65
N ARG A 515 6.64 -20.12 8.63
CA ARG A 515 5.90 -20.70 7.50
C ARG A 515 6.79 -21.66 6.71
N PRO A 516 6.25 -22.73 6.10
CA PRO A 516 7.07 -23.69 5.35
C PRO A 516 7.98 -23.06 4.29
N GLY A 517 7.50 -22.05 3.57
CA GLY A 517 8.28 -21.33 2.55
C GLY A 517 9.44 -20.49 3.08
N GLU A 518 9.47 -20.18 4.38
CA GLU A 518 10.54 -19.37 5.01
C GLU A 518 11.68 -20.24 5.54
N ARG A 519 11.41 -21.50 5.88
CA ARG A 519 12.37 -22.41 6.55
C ARG A 519 13.55 -22.80 5.68
N GLY A 520 13.34 -22.88 4.35
CA GLY A 520 14.36 -23.34 3.41
C GLY A 520 15.65 -22.52 3.46
N PHE A 521 15.51 -21.19 3.57
CA PHE A 521 16.65 -20.27 3.75
C PHE A 521 17.46 -20.62 5.00
N PHE A 522 16.81 -20.74 6.16
CA PHE A 522 17.50 -21.02 7.42
C PHE A 522 18.17 -22.39 7.44
N HIS A 523 17.54 -23.41 6.86
CA HIS A 523 18.17 -24.72 6.73
C HIS A 523 19.42 -24.68 5.84
N ALA A 524 19.43 -23.85 4.78
CA ALA A 524 20.61 -23.64 3.96
C ALA A 524 21.72 -22.92 4.74
N GLU A 525 21.38 -21.85 5.47
CA GLU A 525 22.33 -21.12 6.32
C GLU A 525 22.90 -22.00 7.44
N ILE A 526 22.09 -22.84 8.09
CA ILE A 526 22.55 -23.79 9.11
C ILE A 526 23.60 -24.75 8.53
N ARG A 527 23.43 -25.22 7.29
CA ARG A 527 24.43 -26.07 6.62
C ARG A 527 25.76 -25.36 6.38
N ALA A 528 25.78 -24.03 6.34
CA ALA A 528 27.00 -23.22 6.16
C ALA A 528 27.75 -22.93 7.49
N PHE A 529 27.25 -23.42 8.64
CA PHE A 529 27.98 -23.34 9.91
C PHE A 529 29.05 -24.42 10.06
N PRO A 530 30.00 -24.27 11.00
CA PRO A 530 30.94 -25.31 11.40
C PRO A 530 30.27 -26.64 11.81
N PRO A 531 30.92 -27.80 11.62
CA PRO A 531 30.39 -29.11 11.98
C PRO A 531 29.82 -29.21 13.40
N GLU A 532 30.47 -28.56 14.36
CA GLU A 532 30.13 -28.54 15.78
C GLU A 532 28.72 -27.94 16.00
N LEU A 533 28.43 -26.82 15.36
CA LEU A 533 27.13 -26.15 15.44
C LEU A 533 26.06 -26.81 14.57
N ARG A 534 26.43 -27.41 13.43
CA ARG A 534 25.49 -28.23 12.63
C ARG A 534 24.97 -29.41 13.42
N THR A 535 25.86 -30.06 14.17
CA THR A 535 25.54 -31.16 15.06
C THR A 535 24.58 -30.71 16.15
N ALA A 536 24.83 -29.58 16.81
CA ALA A 536 23.89 -29.03 17.80
C ALA A 536 22.51 -28.72 17.21
N ALA A 537 22.46 -28.09 16.03
CA ALA A 537 21.18 -27.81 15.36
C ALA A 537 20.39 -29.11 15.07
N SER A 538 21.10 -30.20 14.76
CA SER A 538 20.49 -31.51 14.48
C SER A 538 19.94 -32.17 15.75
N HIS A 539 20.60 -31.98 16.90
CA HIS A 539 20.15 -32.50 18.20
C HIS A 539 18.98 -31.69 18.80
N ALA A 540 18.90 -30.38 18.49
CA ALA A 540 17.81 -29.50 18.92
C ALA A 540 16.54 -29.63 18.06
N GLY A 541 16.60 -30.32 16.91
CA GLY A 541 15.42 -30.60 16.10
C GLY A 541 14.40 -31.48 16.85
N PRO A 542 13.11 -31.48 16.45
CA PRO A 542 12.10 -32.30 17.10
C PRO A 542 12.55 -33.77 17.07
N ARG A 543 12.82 -34.34 18.25
CA ARG A 543 13.03 -35.78 18.42
C ARG A 543 11.82 -36.46 17.76
N ARG A 544 12.03 -37.12 16.61
CA ARG A 544 11.09 -38.13 16.15
C ARG A 544 11.02 -39.15 17.29
N GLN A 545 9.94 -39.12 18.07
CA GLN A 545 9.56 -40.26 18.89
C GLN A 545 9.39 -41.41 17.91
N ARG A 546 10.46 -42.19 17.71
CA ARG A 546 10.33 -43.58 17.30
C ARG A 546 9.64 -44.25 18.48
N ALA A 547 8.31 -44.29 18.43
CA ALA A 547 7.55 -45.28 19.17
C ALA A 547 8.06 -46.64 18.68
N GLY A 548 8.98 -47.22 19.45
CA GLY A 548 9.36 -48.61 19.29
C GLY A 548 8.13 -49.44 19.60
N ILE A 549 7.47 -49.93 18.56
CA ILE A 549 6.69 -51.15 18.68
C ILE A 549 7.74 -52.26 18.75
N ALA A 550 8.07 -52.68 19.96
CA ALA A 550 8.70 -53.97 20.18
C ALA A 550 7.65 -55.05 19.90
N PRO A 551 8.00 -56.16 19.20
CA PRO A 551 7.07 -57.25 19.00
C PRO A 551 7.00 -58.07 20.29
N ALA A 552 5.78 -58.33 20.75
CA ALA A 552 5.43 -59.45 21.60
C ALA A 552 4.22 -60.15 20.96
#